data_AF-L0DS60-F1
#
_entry.id   AF-L0DS60-F1
#
_cell.length_a   1.000
_cell.length_b   1.000
_cell.length_c   1.000
_cell.angle_alpha   90.00
_cell.angle_beta   90.00
_cell.angle_gamma   90.00
#
_symmetry.space_group_name_H-M   'P 1'
#
loop_
_entity.id
_entity.type
_entity.pdbx_description
1 polymer ?
#
loop_
_entity_poly.entity_id
_entity_poly.type
_entity_poly.pdbx_seq_one_letter_code
_entity_poly.pdbx_strand_id
1 'polypeptide(L)'
;MSSSNAGEAQEPAAANAAARKAGVGVLLIVAALAFTGMGLFMFNMGRDMSTMTRAVTQMGLDVSAMADDMTFMSGRMAVMADSMVEGQAGMSQDLTGVRSGMELMSRDVRSMAENMNDLAVNIRGMAGNIGTMNASMSQMNQSMARMTGTMGRMSVDINKFTRPETLMPSPFR
;
A
#
# COMPACT_ATOMS: atom_id res chain seq x y z
N MET A 1 76.08 55.55 94.44
CA MET A 1 74.78 55.31 95.11
C MET A 1 73.87 56.44 94.66
N SER A 2 72.92 56.15 93.77
CA SER A 2 71.46 56.15 94.08
C SER A 2 70.88 57.57 94.06
N SER A 3 69.77 57.91 93.40
CA SER A 3 68.80 57.16 92.61
C SER A 3 68.00 58.16 91.76
N SER A 4 67.55 57.68 90.61
CA SER A 4 66.47 58.26 89.80
C SER A 4 65.16 58.29 90.59
N ASN A 5 64.34 59.34 90.43
CA ASN A 5 62.89 59.15 90.42
C ASN A 5 62.18 60.26 89.65
N ALA A 6 61.57 59.86 88.54
CA ALA A 6 60.61 60.63 87.75
C ALA A 6 59.24 59.99 87.93
N GLY A 7 58.18 60.79 87.82
CA GLY A 7 56.83 60.29 87.63
C GLY A 7 55.80 61.35 88.01
N GLU A 8 54.69 61.52 87.33
CA GLU A 8 54.20 61.01 86.04
C GLU A 8 52.88 61.77 85.82
N ALA A 9 52.60 62.19 84.59
CA ALA A 9 51.37 62.90 84.25
C ALA A 9 50.18 61.93 84.18
N GLN A 10 49.04 62.37 84.73
CA GLN A 10 47.82 61.59 84.90
C GLN A 10 46.89 61.75 83.67
N GLU A 11 46.65 60.65 82.93
CA GLU A 11 45.75 60.56 81.76
C GLU A 11 44.35 59.99 82.10
N PRO A 12 43.30 60.27 81.30
CA PRO A 12 41.91 59.95 81.63
C PRO A 12 41.50 58.52 81.23
N ALA A 13 41.52 57.60 82.19
CA ALA A 13 41.18 56.18 82.01
C ALA A 13 39.70 55.87 81.65
N ALA A 14 38.78 56.83 81.79
CA ALA A 14 37.34 56.56 81.66
C ALA A 14 36.83 56.51 80.20
N ALA A 15 37.40 57.29 79.28
CA ALA A 15 36.96 57.34 77.88
C ALA A 15 37.37 56.09 77.07
N ASN A 16 38.56 55.55 77.36
CA ASN A 16 39.09 54.36 76.68
C ASN A 16 38.36 53.06 77.05
N ALA A 17 37.81 52.96 78.27
CA ALA A 17 37.08 51.78 78.70
C ALA A 17 35.69 51.66 78.03
N ALA A 18 34.99 52.78 77.84
CA ALA A 18 33.69 52.81 77.16
C ALA A 18 33.85 52.55 75.65
N ALA A 19 34.85 53.14 75.01
CA ALA A 19 35.16 52.92 73.59
C ALA A 19 35.54 51.46 73.29
N ARG A 20 36.31 50.80 74.19
CA ARG A 20 36.66 49.38 74.06
C ARG A 20 35.45 48.46 74.23
N LYS A 21 34.55 48.74 75.19
CA LYS A 21 33.31 47.96 75.37
C LYS A 21 32.34 48.13 74.21
N ALA A 22 32.21 49.35 73.68
CA ALA A 22 31.41 49.62 72.48
C ALA A 22 32.01 48.92 71.23
N GLY A 23 33.33 48.98 71.05
CA GLY A 23 34.02 48.31 69.94
C GLY A 23 33.86 46.79 69.95
N VAL A 24 33.94 46.16 71.14
CA VAL A 24 33.70 44.71 71.29
C VAL A 24 32.24 44.34 71.02
N GLY A 25 31.28 45.16 71.48
CA GLY A 25 29.86 44.94 71.20
C GLY A 25 29.54 44.99 69.69
N VAL A 26 30.09 45.96 68.97
CA VAL A 26 29.93 46.08 67.51
C VAL A 26 30.57 44.90 66.77
N LEU A 27 31.76 44.47 67.20
CA LEU A 27 32.45 43.31 66.61
C LEU A 27 31.64 42.01 66.74
N LEU A 28 31.02 41.78 67.89
CA LEU A 28 30.16 40.60 68.10
C LEU A 28 28.90 40.63 67.24
N ILE A 29 28.29 41.80 67.05
CA ILE A 29 27.12 41.95 66.17
C ILE A 29 27.50 41.69 64.72
N VAL A 30 28.62 42.24 64.25
CA VAL A 30 29.11 42.00 62.87
C VAL A 30 29.45 40.52 62.66
N ALA A 31 30.10 39.88 63.63
CA ALA A 31 30.37 38.44 63.57
C ALA A 31 29.08 37.61 63.53
N ALA A 32 28.09 37.92 64.38
CA ALA A 32 26.80 37.23 64.38
C ALA A 32 26.05 37.39 63.05
N LEU A 33 26.08 38.59 62.45
CA LEU A 33 25.48 38.85 61.13
C LEU A 33 26.21 38.09 60.01
N ALA A 34 27.55 38.02 60.06
CA ALA A 34 28.34 37.26 59.10
C ALA A 34 28.05 35.75 59.18
N PHE A 35 27.98 35.18 60.39
CA PHE A 35 27.57 33.78 60.59
C PHE A 35 26.14 33.52 60.14
N THR A 36 25.22 34.46 60.40
CA THR A 36 23.84 34.35 59.92
C THR A 36 23.77 34.39 58.39
N GLY A 37 24.53 35.28 57.75
CA GLY A 37 24.62 35.37 56.29
C GLY A 37 25.23 34.13 55.65
N MET A 38 26.30 33.58 56.24
CA MET A 38 26.91 32.32 55.79
C MET A 38 25.99 31.12 55.98
N GLY A 39 25.26 31.05 57.11
CA GLY A 39 24.27 29.99 57.35
C GLY A 39 23.13 29.99 56.34
N LEU A 40 22.60 31.17 55.98
CA LEU A 40 21.58 31.33 54.95
C LEU A 40 22.10 30.97 53.55
N PHE A 41 23.34 31.32 53.24
CA PHE A 41 23.97 30.95 51.98
C PHE A 41 24.17 29.44 51.85
N MET A 42 24.67 28.77 52.90
CA MET A 42 24.81 27.31 52.93
C MET A 42 23.45 26.61 52.80
N PHE A 43 22.40 27.16 53.41
CA PHE A 43 21.04 26.65 53.27
C PHE A 43 20.53 26.76 51.82
N ASN A 44 20.75 27.90 51.14
CA ASN A 44 20.37 28.08 49.74
C ASN A 44 21.16 27.15 48.80
N MET A 45 22.48 27.03 48.97
CA MET A 45 23.29 26.08 48.19
C MET A 45 22.88 24.62 48.41
N GLY A 46 22.52 24.25 49.65
CA GLY A 46 21.98 22.92 49.94
C GLY A 46 20.65 22.65 49.22
N ARG A 47 19.79 23.67 49.12
CA ARG A 47 18.51 23.57 48.39
C ARG A 47 18.73 23.44 46.89
N ASP A 48 19.67 24.19 46.32
CA ASP A 48 20.01 24.14 44.90
C ASP A 48 20.65 22.79 44.54
N MET A 49 21.57 22.29 45.36
CA MET A 49 22.16 20.95 45.19
C MET A 49 21.09 19.86 45.25
N SER A 50 20.13 19.96 46.19
CA SER A 50 19.01 19.01 46.27
C SER A 50 18.11 19.04 45.02
N THR A 51 17.92 20.22 44.42
CA THR A 51 17.15 20.39 43.18
C THR A 51 17.88 19.77 42.00
N MET A 52 19.21 19.99 41.93
CA MET A 52 20.07 19.38 40.92
C MET A 52 20.14 17.86 41.06
N THR A 53 20.24 17.32 42.28
CA THR A 53 20.21 15.88 42.53
C THR A 53 18.90 15.27 42.01
N ARG A 54 17.75 15.89 42.29
CA ARG A 54 16.45 15.42 41.76
C ARG A 54 16.40 15.49 40.23
N ALA A 55 16.91 16.55 39.64
CA ALA A 55 16.96 16.69 38.18
C ALA A 55 17.83 15.59 37.54
N VAL A 56 19.01 15.29 38.10
CA VAL A 56 19.89 14.21 37.61
C VAL A 56 19.24 12.84 37.82
N THR A 57 18.58 12.60 38.96
CA THR A 57 17.83 11.36 39.17
C THR A 57 16.71 11.21 38.14
N GLN A 58 15.98 12.30 37.85
CA GLN A 58 14.94 12.30 36.83
C GLN A 58 15.51 12.01 35.44
N MET A 59 16.62 12.65 35.06
CA MET A 59 17.31 12.37 33.80
C MET A 59 17.74 10.90 33.71
N GLY A 60 18.18 10.29 34.82
CA GLY A 60 18.51 8.87 34.86
C GLY A 60 17.30 7.97 34.57
N LEU A 61 16.14 8.32 35.13
CA LEU A 61 14.88 7.62 34.85
C LEU A 61 14.46 7.80 33.38
N ASP A 62 14.55 9.02 32.85
CA ASP A 62 14.20 9.32 31.46
C ASP A 62 15.12 8.59 30.47
N VAL A 63 16.43 8.50 30.75
CA VAL A 63 17.38 7.73 29.94
C VAL A 63 17.09 6.24 30.01
N SER A 64 16.70 5.71 31.17
CA SER A 64 16.29 4.31 31.32
C SER A 64 15.04 4.02 30.48
N ALA A 65 14.03 4.89 30.55
CA ALA A 65 12.82 4.75 29.74
C ALA A 65 13.13 4.83 28.24
N MET A 66 14.04 5.72 27.85
CA MET A 66 14.50 5.83 26.45
C MET A 66 15.23 4.57 25.98
N ALA A 67 16.00 3.91 26.84
CA ALA A 67 16.64 2.64 26.52
C ALA A 67 15.63 1.50 26.32
N ASP A 68 14.59 1.46 27.16
CA ASP A 68 13.47 0.52 27.00
C ASP A 68 12.70 0.78 25.69
N ASP A 69 12.42 2.04 25.37
CA ASP A 69 11.77 2.45 24.12
C ASP A 69 12.61 2.05 22.90
N MET A 70 13.93 2.28 22.92
CA MET A 70 14.81 1.84 21.83
C MET A 70 14.80 0.32 21.66
N THR A 71 14.82 -0.42 22.77
CA THR A 71 14.75 -1.89 22.74
C THR A 71 13.45 -2.35 22.11
N PHE A 72 12.33 -1.74 22.50
CA PHE A 72 11.02 -2.05 21.93
C PHE A 72 10.90 -1.66 20.45
N MET A 73 11.42 -0.50 20.06
CA MET A 73 11.52 -0.07 18.66
C MET A 73 12.35 -1.05 17.84
N SER A 74 13.47 -1.53 18.36
CA SER A 74 14.30 -2.54 17.69
C SER A 74 13.55 -3.84 17.45
N GLY A 75 12.76 -4.30 18.43
CA GLY A 75 11.90 -5.46 18.28
C GLY A 75 10.82 -5.27 17.21
N ARG A 76 10.18 -4.10 17.17
CA ARG A 76 9.20 -3.77 16.11
C ARG A 76 9.84 -3.72 14.73
N MET A 77 11.04 -3.17 14.61
CA MET A 77 11.79 -3.16 13.34
C MET A 77 12.15 -4.57 12.89
N ALA A 78 12.52 -5.47 13.81
CA ALA A 78 12.80 -6.86 13.48
C ALA A 78 11.54 -7.58 12.94
N VAL A 79 10.39 -7.40 13.60
CA VAL A 79 9.12 -7.96 13.11
C VAL A 79 8.72 -7.35 11.76
N MET A 80 8.91 -6.05 11.58
CA MET A 80 8.65 -5.41 10.28
C MET A 80 9.54 -5.99 9.19
N ALA A 81 10.84 -6.16 9.44
CA ALA A 81 11.76 -6.77 8.49
C ALA A 81 11.33 -8.19 8.11
N ASP A 82 10.94 -9.01 9.10
CA ASP A 82 10.46 -10.37 8.86
C ASP A 82 9.17 -10.37 8.02
N SER A 83 8.20 -9.51 8.36
CA SER A 83 6.96 -9.36 7.59
C SER A 83 7.19 -8.88 6.15
N MET A 84 8.21 -8.05 5.91
CA MET A 84 8.59 -7.61 4.56
C MET A 84 9.18 -8.76 3.76
N VAL A 85 10.02 -9.60 4.39
CA VAL A 85 10.62 -10.77 3.74
C VAL A 85 9.55 -11.80 3.40
N GLU A 86 8.65 -12.10 4.34
CA GLU A 86 7.52 -13.03 4.10
C GLU A 86 6.59 -12.48 3.01
N GLY A 87 6.28 -11.18 3.05
CA GLY A 87 5.51 -10.50 2.01
C GLY A 87 6.17 -10.60 0.63
N GLN A 88 7.49 -10.44 0.54
CA GLN A 88 8.24 -10.62 -0.71
C GLN A 88 8.19 -12.07 -1.22
N ALA A 89 8.31 -13.05 -0.33
CA ALA A 89 8.19 -14.46 -0.70
C ALA A 89 6.79 -14.79 -1.24
N GLY A 90 5.74 -14.33 -0.55
CA GLY A 90 4.35 -14.47 -0.97
C GLY A 90 4.10 -13.85 -2.35
N MET A 91 4.53 -12.60 -2.56
CA MET A 91 4.41 -11.95 -3.88
C MET A 91 5.15 -12.70 -4.98
N SER A 92 6.34 -13.25 -4.70
CA SER A 92 7.08 -14.05 -5.68
C SER A 92 6.31 -15.32 -6.09
N GLN A 93 5.64 -15.97 -5.13
CA GLN A 93 4.81 -17.13 -5.39
C GLN A 93 3.57 -16.74 -6.22
N ASP A 94 2.91 -15.65 -5.87
CA ASP A 94 1.75 -15.12 -6.60
C ASP A 94 2.11 -14.77 -8.05
N LEU A 95 3.25 -14.10 -8.27
CA LEU A 95 3.75 -13.78 -9.62
C LEU A 95 4.03 -15.04 -10.44
N THR A 96 4.53 -16.09 -9.79
CA THR A 96 4.74 -17.39 -10.44
C THR A 96 3.40 -18.02 -10.85
N GLY A 97 2.40 -17.96 -9.97
CA GLY A 97 1.03 -18.39 -10.25
C GLY A 97 0.41 -17.63 -11.42
N VAL A 98 0.52 -16.31 -11.42
CA VAL A 98 0.03 -15.44 -12.51
C VAL A 98 0.73 -15.76 -13.83
N ARG A 99 2.06 -15.95 -13.83
CA ARG A 99 2.80 -16.34 -15.04
C ARG A 99 2.28 -17.67 -15.61
N SER A 100 2.13 -18.68 -14.76
CA SER A 100 1.60 -19.99 -15.17
C SER A 100 0.19 -19.86 -15.74
N GLY A 101 -0.69 -19.08 -15.09
CA GLY A 101 -2.04 -18.79 -15.57
C GLY A 101 -2.04 -18.12 -16.95
N MET A 102 -1.18 -17.12 -17.17
CA MET A 102 -1.04 -16.46 -18.47
C MET A 102 -0.54 -17.40 -19.57
N GLU A 103 0.37 -18.32 -19.25
CA GLU A 103 0.83 -19.32 -20.22
C GLU A 103 -0.29 -20.28 -20.64
N LEU A 104 -1.12 -20.73 -19.68
CA LEU A 104 -2.29 -21.56 -19.97
C LEU A 104 -3.29 -20.80 -20.86
N MET A 105 -3.64 -19.58 -20.47
CA MET A 105 -4.54 -18.73 -21.28
C MET A 105 -4.00 -18.49 -22.69
N SER A 106 -2.69 -18.30 -22.85
CA SER A 106 -2.06 -18.13 -24.16
C SER A 106 -2.21 -19.38 -25.04
N ARG A 107 -2.07 -20.58 -24.45
CA ARG A 107 -2.30 -21.85 -25.16
C ARG A 107 -3.76 -22.01 -25.53
N ASP A 108 -4.68 -21.69 -24.63
CA ASP A 108 -6.12 -21.79 -24.88
C ASP A 108 -6.55 -20.86 -26.02
N VAL A 109 -6.07 -19.60 -26.01
CA VAL A 109 -6.34 -18.65 -27.10
C VAL A 109 -5.80 -19.14 -28.44
N ARG A 110 -4.61 -19.76 -28.46
CA ARG A 110 -4.06 -20.36 -29.69
C ARG A 110 -4.93 -21.52 -30.18
N SER A 111 -5.33 -22.42 -29.28
CA SER A 111 -6.22 -23.55 -29.61
C SER A 111 -7.57 -23.07 -30.13
N MET A 112 -8.17 -22.04 -29.52
CA MET A 112 -9.40 -21.44 -30.03
C MET A 112 -9.22 -20.86 -31.44
N ALA A 113 -8.08 -20.20 -31.72
CA ALA A 113 -7.81 -19.65 -33.05
C ALA A 113 -7.71 -20.75 -34.12
N GLU A 114 -7.06 -21.87 -33.80
CA GLU A 114 -6.98 -23.06 -34.66
C GLU A 114 -8.37 -23.64 -34.93
N ASN A 115 -9.16 -23.87 -33.87
CA ASN A 115 -10.54 -24.38 -33.99
C ASN A 115 -11.42 -23.44 -34.83
N MET A 116 -11.28 -22.12 -34.68
CA MET A 116 -12.02 -21.14 -35.48
C MET A 116 -11.63 -21.18 -36.96
N ASN A 117 -10.35 -21.42 -37.26
CA ASN A 117 -9.90 -21.58 -38.64
C ASN A 117 -10.49 -22.86 -39.26
N ASP A 118 -10.49 -23.98 -38.54
CA ASP A 118 -11.08 -25.24 -39.00
C ASP A 118 -12.58 -25.11 -39.24
N LEU A 119 -13.29 -24.43 -38.34
CA LEU A 119 -14.70 -24.09 -38.53
C LEU A 119 -14.92 -23.25 -39.80
N ALA A 120 -14.06 -22.26 -40.06
CA ALA A 120 -14.16 -21.44 -41.26
C ALA A 120 -13.94 -22.26 -42.54
N VAL A 121 -13.00 -23.22 -42.53
CA VAL A 121 -12.78 -24.15 -43.65
C VAL A 121 -14.01 -25.03 -43.87
N ASN A 122 -14.57 -25.61 -42.80
CA ASN A 122 -15.76 -26.44 -42.87
C ASN A 122 -16.97 -25.68 -43.42
N ILE A 123 -17.18 -24.43 -42.99
CA ILE A 123 -18.27 -23.56 -43.47
C ILE A 123 -18.11 -23.30 -44.98
N ARG A 124 -16.89 -23.00 -45.46
CA ARG A 124 -16.64 -22.83 -46.90
C ARG A 124 -16.94 -24.11 -47.69
N GLY A 125 -16.56 -25.27 -47.15
CA GLY A 125 -16.88 -26.56 -47.74
C GLY A 125 -18.39 -26.80 -47.84
N MET A 126 -19.13 -26.54 -46.76
CA MET A 126 -20.60 -26.65 -46.76
C MET A 126 -21.25 -25.68 -47.75
N ALA A 127 -20.77 -24.44 -47.84
CA ALA A 127 -21.28 -23.48 -48.81
C ALA A 127 -21.08 -23.95 -50.27
N GLY A 128 -19.92 -24.54 -50.57
CA GLY A 128 -19.66 -25.17 -51.86
C GLY A 128 -20.62 -26.32 -52.16
N ASN A 129 -20.84 -27.22 -51.19
CA ASN A 129 -21.78 -28.34 -51.34
C ASN A 129 -23.23 -27.87 -51.59
N ILE A 130 -23.67 -26.82 -50.88
CA ILE A 130 -24.98 -26.20 -51.11
C ILE A 130 -25.06 -25.61 -52.52
N GLY A 131 -24.00 -24.97 -53.00
CA GLY A 131 -23.92 -24.44 -54.37
C GLY A 131 -24.11 -25.54 -55.42
N THR A 132 -23.39 -26.65 -55.28
CA THR A 132 -23.52 -27.82 -56.16
C THR A 132 -24.94 -28.40 -56.14
N MET A 133 -25.51 -28.55 -54.93
CA MET A 133 -26.87 -29.08 -54.76
C MET A 133 -27.91 -28.18 -55.44
N ASN A 134 -27.78 -26.86 -55.30
CA ASN A 134 -28.67 -25.90 -55.95
C ASN A 134 -28.60 -26.01 -57.49
N ALA A 135 -27.39 -26.13 -58.04
CA ALA A 135 -27.22 -26.34 -59.48
C ALA A 135 -27.87 -27.66 -59.96
N SER A 136 -27.69 -28.75 -59.23
CA SER A 136 -28.34 -30.04 -59.53
C SER A 136 -29.87 -29.94 -59.45
N MET A 137 -30.41 -29.25 -58.44
CA MET A 137 -31.86 -29.04 -58.32
C MET A 137 -32.41 -28.19 -59.48
N SER A 138 -31.67 -27.16 -59.92
CA SER A 138 -32.06 -26.36 -61.08
C SER A 138 -32.10 -27.21 -62.37
N GLN A 139 -31.09 -28.05 -62.59
CA GLN A 139 -31.06 -28.96 -63.74
C GLN A 139 -32.20 -29.98 -63.70
N MET A 140 -32.49 -30.53 -62.51
CA MET A 140 -33.61 -31.44 -62.30
C MET A 140 -34.94 -30.74 -62.62
N ASN A 141 -35.14 -29.52 -62.13
CA ASN A 141 -36.34 -28.75 -62.38
C ASN A 141 -36.56 -28.46 -63.87
N GLN A 142 -35.50 -28.10 -64.60
CA GLN A 142 -35.55 -27.95 -66.06
C GLN A 142 -35.91 -29.25 -66.78
N SER A 143 -35.34 -30.37 -66.32
CA SER A 143 -35.62 -31.70 -66.89
C SER A 143 -37.08 -32.10 -66.65
N MET A 144 -37.61 -31.84 -65.45
CA MET A 144 -39.03 -32.05 -65.13
C MET A 144 -39.93 -31.18 -66.00
N ALA A 145 -39.63 -29.89 -66.16
CA ALA A 145 -40.41 -28.99 -67.01
C ALA A 145 -40.48 -29.47 -68.47
N ARG A 146 -39.34 -29.95 -69.02
CA ARG A 146 -39.31 -30.57 -70.37
C ARG A 146 -40.16 -31.83 -70.42
N MET A 147 -40.04 -32.71 -69.42
CA MET A 147 -40.82 -33.94 -69.34
C MET A 147 -42.32 -33.66 -69.26
N THR A 148 -42.76 -32.69 -68.45
CA THR A 148 -44.15 -32.24 -68.38
C THR A 148 -44.63 -31.73 -69.74
N GLY A 149 -43.82 -30.94 -70.46
CA GLY A 149 -44.13 -30.48 -71.81
C GLY A 149 -44.29 -31.63 -72.81
N THR A 150 -43.39 -32.61 -72.78
CA THR A 150 -43.47 -33.81 -73.64
C THR A 150 -44.70 -34.65 -73.31
N MET A 151 -45.00 -34.88 -72.02
CA MET A 151 -46.20 -35.61 -71.60
C MET A 151 -47.48 -34.88 -72.02
N GLY A 152 -47.52 -33.54 -71.94
CA GLY A 152 -48.63 -32.75 -72.44
C GLY A 152 -48.85 -32.94 -73.94
N ARG A 153 -47.80 -32.91 -74.75
CA ARG A 153 -47.88 -33.19 -76.19
C ARG A 153 -48.36 -34.60 -76.49
N MET A 154 -47.78 -35.60 -75.83
CA MET A 154 -48.20 -37.00 -75.98
C MET A 154 -49.69 -37.17 -75.61
N SER A 155 -50.17 -36.50 -74.56
CA SER A 155 -51.59 -36.52 -74.20
C SER A 155 -52.49 -35.96 -75.30
N VAL A 156 -52.09 -34.86 -75.94
CA VAL A 156 -52.81 -34.30 -77.10
C VAL A 156 -52.79 -35.29 -78.27
N ASP A 157 -51.64 -35.86 -78.58
CA ASP A 157 -51.50 -36.80 -79.69
C ASP A 157 -52.34 -38.07 -79.47
N ILE A 158 -52.32 -38.65 -78.27
CA ILE A 158 -53.16 -39.79 -77.88
C ILE A 158 -54.65 -39.46 -78.04
N ASN A 159 -55.09 -38.27 -77.62
CA ASN A 159 -56.46 -37.83 -77.79
C ASN A 159 -56.87 -37.76 -79.26
N LYS A 160 -55.97 -37.28 -80.14
CA LYS A 160 -56.20 -37.26 -81.60
C LYS A 160 -56.34 -38.66 -82.20
N PHE A 161 -55.55 -39.62 -81.73
CA PHE A 161 -55.66 -41.02 -82.17
C PHE A 161 -56.92 -41.73 -81.66
N THR A 162 -57.36 -41.38 -80.45
CA THR A 162 -58.50 -42.06 -79.79
C THR A 162 -59.84 -41.44 -80.20
N ARG A 163 -59.86 -40.19 -80.67
CA ARG A 163 -61.05 -39.46 -81.16
C ARG A 163 -60.78 -38.74 -82.51
N PRO A 164 -60.50 -39.49 -83.59
CA PRO A 164 -60.13 -38.91 -84.89
C PRO A 164 -61.25 -38.09 -85.54
N GLU A 165 -62.49 -38.32 -85.12
CA GLU A 165 -63.72 -37.74 -85.65
C GLU A 165 -63.78 -36.22 -85.50
N THR A 166 -63.03 -35.67 -84.54
CA THR A 166 -62.88 -34.21 -84.31
C THR A 166 -61.86 -33.52 -85.24
N LEU A 167 -61.05 -34.30 -85.97
CA LEU A 167 -60.01 -33.80 -86.89
C LEU A 167 -60.39 -33.93 -88.37
N MET A 168 -61.49 -34.61 -88.70
CA MET A 168 -61.99 -34.63 -90.08
C MET A 168 -62.69 -33.29 -90.35
N PRO A 169 -62.19 -32.45 -91.28
CA PRO A 169 -62.94 -31.29 -91.73
C PRO A 169 -64.24 -31.81 -92.34
N SER A 170 -65.38 -31.39 -91.78
CA SER A 170 -66.69 -31.75 -92.30
C SER A 170 -66.74 -31.42 -93.80
N PRO A 171 -66.95 -32.39 -94.70
CA PRO A 171 -66.99 -32.14 -96.14
C PRO A 171 -68.29 -31.46 -96.60
N PHE A 172 -69.14 -31.01 -95.68
CA PHE A 172 -70.42 -30.37 -95.98
C PHE A 172 -70.56 -29.04 -95.24
N ARG A 173 -69.97 -27.99 -95.82
CA ARG A 173 -70.37 -26.60 -95.68
C ARG A 173 -70.11 -25.86 -96.99
#